data_AF-A0A075G9I4-F1
#
_entry.id   AF-A0A075G9I4-F1
#
_cell.length_a   1.000
_cell.length_b   1.000
_cell.length_c   1.000
_cell.angle_alpha   90.00
_cell.angle_beta   90.00
_cell.angle_gamma   90.00
#
_symmetry.space_group_name_H-M   'P 1'
#
loop_
_entity.id
_entity.type
_entity.pdbx_description
1 polymer ?
#
loop_
_entity_poly.entity_id
_entity_poly.type
_entity_poly.pdbx_seq_one_letter_code
_entity_poly.pdbx_strand_id
1 'polypeptide(L)' 'MARRKTQKIIKTGPKNVTTGMCPECKTIGRIFILGQVGQERAKCQKCNKEFEL' A
#
# COMPACT_ATOMS: atom_id res chain seq x y z
N MET A 1 34.32 -25.54 5.17
CA MET A 1 33.19 -24.91 4.46
C MET A 1 32.37 -24.10 5.45
N ALA A 2 32.43 -22.77 5.42
CA ALA A 2 31.71 -21.92 6.37
C ALA A 2 30.20 -21.91 6.05
N ARG A 3 29.37 -22.14 7.06
CA ARG A 3 27.90 -22.10 6.98
C ARG A 3 27.45 -20.70 6.52
N ARG A 4 27.00 -20.57 5.27
CA ARG A 4 26.39 -19.33 4.79
C ARG A 4 25.11 -19.06 5.58
N LYS A 5 25.09 -18.01 6.41
CA LYS A 5 23.86 -17.53 7.06
C LYS A 5 22.90 -17.11 5.95
N THR A 6 21.81 -17.86 5.76
CA THR A 6 20.69 -17.45 4.93
C THR A 6 20.04 -16.25 5.58
N GLN A 7 20.18 -15.07 4.96
CA GLN A 7 19.43 -13.90 5.37
C GLN A 7 17.95 -14.18 5.07
N LYS A 8 17.12 -14.23 6.11
CA LYS A 8 15.66 -14.34 5.92
C LYS A 8 15.23 -13.11 5.12
N ILE A 9 14.57 -13.33 3.98
CA ILE A 9 14.00 -12.27 3.16
C ILE A 9 12.87 -11.64 3.98
N ILE A 10 13.17 -10.51 4.62
CA ILE A 10 12.20 -9.75 5.39
C ILE A 10 11.32 -9.04 4.35
N LYS A 11 10.09 -9.52 4.14
CA LYS A 11 9.09 -8.85 3.30
C LYS A 11 8.52 -7.64 4.06
N THR A 12 9.36 -6.68 4.42
CA THR A 12 9.00 -5.40 5.03
C THR A 12 8.60 -4.37 3.97
N GLY A 13 7.80 -4.80 2.98
CA GLY A 13 7.08 -3.87 2.13
C GLY A 13 5.74 -3.51 2.79
N PRO A 14 5.23 -2.28 2.66
CA PRO A 14 3.89 -1.96 3.12
C PRO A 14 2.88 -2.82 2.33
N LYS A 15 2.25 -3.79 3.01
CA LYS A 15 1.27 -4.72 2.42
C LYS A 15 0.02 -4.02 1.87
N ASN A 16 -0.16 -2.74 2.22
CA ASN A 16 -1.38 -1.98 2.01
C ASN A 16 -1.18 -0.86 0.97
N VAL A 17 -0.34 -1.09 -0.04
CA VAL A 17 -0.17 -0.16 -1.16
C VAL A 17 -0.66 -0.83 -2.42
N THR A 18 -1.75 -0.31 -2.96
CA THR A 18 -2.31 -0.73 -4.24
C THR A 18 -2.10 0.38 -5.27
N THR A 19 -2.11 0.01 -6.54
CA THR A 19 -2.11 0.99 -7.64
C THR A 19 -3.54 1.06 -8.15
N GLY A 20 -4.14 2.25 -8.12
CA GLY A 20 -5.52 2.42 -8.58
C GLY A 20 -5.82 3.86 -8.95
N MET A 21 -7.01 4.05 -9.51
CA MET A 21 -7.49 5.36 -9.94
C MET A 21 -8.20 6.04 -8.77
N CYS A 22 -7.72 7.21 -8.37
CA CYS A 22 -8.43 7.99 -7.35
C CYS A 22 -9.67 8.65 -7.98
N PRO A 23 -10.86 8.52 -7.37
CA PRO A 23 -12.10 9.08 -7.91
C PRO A 23 -12.10 10.61 -7.98
N GLU A 24 -11.32 11.28 -7.14
CA GLU A 24 -11.29 12.74 -7.08
C GLU A 24 -10.33 13.38 -8.07
N CYS A 25 -9.09 12.89 -8.14
CA CYS A 25 -8.09 13.44 -9.06
C CYS A 25 -8.03 12.70 -10.40
N LYS A 26 -8.87 11.65 -10.59
CA LYS A 26 -8.93 10.80 -11.78
C LYS A 26 -7.58 10.30 -12.27
N THR A 27 -6.61 10.22 -11.35
CA THR A 27 -5.24 9.88 -11.70
C THR A 27 -4.92 8.49 -11.18
N ILE A 28 -4.30 7.68 -12.04
CA ILE A 28 -3.75 6.39 -11.67
C ILE A 28 -2.49 6.63 -10.86
N GLY A 29 -2.46 6.13 -9.63
CA GLY A 29 -1.34 6.33 -8.72
C GLY A 29 -1.31 5.31 -7.59
N ARG A 30 -0.35 5.50 -6.68
CA ARG A 30 -0.28 4.69 -5.46
C ARG A 30 -1.35 5.14 -4.49
N ILE A 31 -2.13 4.18 -4.03
CA ILE A 31 -3.18 4.32 -3.02
C ILE A 31 -2.73 3.54 -1.80
N PHE A 32 -2.76 4.20 -0.65
CA PHE A 32 -2.48 3.60 0.64
C PHE A 32 -3.80 3.16 1.25
N ILE A 33 -3.97 1.86 1.48
CA ILE A 33 -5.13 1.32 2.17
C ILE A 33 -4.89 1.46 3.68
N LEU A 34 -5.65 2.34 4.28
CA LEU A 34 -5.72 2.63 5.70
C LEU A 34 -6.93 1.90 6.29
N GLY A 35 -6.71 1.09 7.33
CA GLY A 35 -7.79 0.40 8.03
C GLY A 35 -7.67 -1.11 8.04
N GLN A 36 -8.59 -1.74 8.76
CA GLN A 36 -8.76 -3.20 8.81
C GLN A 36 -9.83 -3.62 7.80
N VAL A 37 -9.78 -4.89 7.39
CA VAL A 37 -10.74 -5.50 6.45
C VAL A 37 -12.17 -5.25 6.95
N GLY A 38 -12.98 -4.52 6.16
CA GLY A 38 -14.34 -4.10 6.52
C GLY A 38 -14.53 -2.61 6.87
N GLN A 39 -13.45 -1.84 7.05
CA GLN A 39 -13.44 -0.37 7.12
C GLN A 39 -12.25 0.17 6.31
N GLU A 40 -12.17 -0.23 5.05
CA GLU A 40 -11.05 0.12 4.18
C GLU A 40 -11.20 1.57 3.72
N ARG A 41 -10.35 2.45 4.26
CA ARG A 41 -10.17 3.80 3.76
C ARG A 41 -8.96 3.80 2.85
N ALA A 42 -9.06 4.40 1.68
CA ALA A 42 -7.96 4.55 0.77
C ALA A 42 -7.51 6.01 0.73
N LYS A 43 -6.20 6.23 0.82
CA LYS A 43 -5.57 7.54 0.68
C LYS A 43 -4.81 7.60 -0.63
N CYS A 44 -5.16 8.56 -1.49
CA CYS A 44 -4.42 8.78 -2.73
C CYS A 44 -3.11 9.54 -2.44
N GLN A 45 -1.98 9.10 -3.01
CA GLN A 45 -0.72 9.81 -2.87
C GLN A 45 -0.72 11.21 -3.54
N LYS A 46 -1.50 11.42 -4.60
CA LYS A 46 -1.47 12.66 -5.38
C LYS A 46 -2.28 13.79 -4.76
N CYS A 47 -3.52 13.52 -4.38
CA CYS A 47 -4.39 14.53 -3.77
C CYS A 47 -4.42 14.47 -2.24
N ASN A 48 -3.78 13.46 -1.63
CA ASN A 48 -3.79 13.21 -0.18
C ASN A 48 -5.19 13.07 0.44
N LYS A 49 -6.23 12.93 -0.39
CA LYS A 49 -7.60 12.74 0.07
C LYS A 49 -7.86 11.29 0.41
N GLU A 50 -8.68 11.10 1.44
CA GLU A 50 -9.13 9.81 1.92
C GLU A 50 -10.53 9.54 1.35
N PHE A 51 -10.75 8.34 0.85
CA PHE A 51 -12.04 7.89 0.36
C PHE A 51 -12.34 6.48 0.89
N GLU A 52 -13.61 6.15 1.05
CA GLU A 52 -14.01 4.78 1.37
C GLU A 52 -13.83 3.90 0.12
N LEU A 53 -13.23 2.72 0.32
CA LEU A 53 -13.01 1.73 -0.73
C LEU A 53 -14.19 0.76 -0.81
#